data_AF-A0A661V9Z2-F1
#
_entry.id   AF-A0A661V9Z2-F1
#
_cell.length_a   1.000
_cell.length_b   1.000
_cell.length_c   1.000
_cell.angle_alpha   90.00
_cell.angle_beta   90.00
_cell.angle_gamma   90.00
#
_symmetry.space_group_name_H-M   'P 1'
#
loop_
_entity.id
_entity.type
_entity.pdbx_description
1 polymer ?
#
loop_
_entity_poly.entity_id
_entity_poly.type
_entity_poly.pdbx_seq_one_letter_code
_entity_poly.pdbx_strand_id
1 'polypeptide(L)'
;IERVYELSQPNARIPEKLPVQVPYRHIVTLVQIAKDWKGVFEILRRNGEIEKLSKYEEEKLKERIKKAQYWLKNFAPEQIKFEVKEKLPLKVSREQKRFFEMLKKELARKQWNAEVIHATVHEVAKSADMPASKAFQYVYQLILGQKKGPRAGYFIHSLGREFIMKRLDEAIES
;
A
#
# COMPACT_ATOMS: atom_id res chain seq x y z
N ILE A 1 -19.37 -5.05 -23.64
CA ILE A 1 -19.19 -4.91 -22.17
C ILE A 1 -20.24 -3.95 -21.60
N GLU A 2 -20.45 -2.78 -22.21
CA GLU A 2 -21.51 -1.83 -21.83
C GLU A 2 -22.89 -2.46 -21.68
N ARG A 3 -23.37 -3.19 -22.69
CA ARG A 3 -24.66 -3.91 -22.62
C ARG A 3 -24.76 -4.93 -21.48
N VAL A 4 -23.64 -5.58 -21.14
CA VAL A 4 -23.59 -6.54 -20.02
C VAL A 4 -23.71 -5.80 -18.69
N TYR A 5 -23.04 -4.65 -18.57
CA TYR A 5 -23.14 -3.80 -17.39
C TYR A 5 -24.57 -3.32 -17.18
N GLU A 6 -25.23 -2.79 -18.21
CA GLU A 6 -26.63 -2.36 -18.16
C GLU A 6 -27.57 -3.47 -17.68
N LEU A 7 -27.49 -4.65 -18.33
CA LEU A 7 -28.34 -5.79 -18.00
C LEU A 7 -28.06 -6.34 -16.58
N SER A 8 -26.87 -6.10 -16.04
CA SER A 8 -26.50 -6.47 -14.66
C SER A 8 -27.03 -5.50 -13.59
N GLN A 9 -27.76 -4.44 -13.96
CA GLN A 9 -28.37 -3.48 -13.02
C GLN A 9 -29.88 -3.74 -12.83
N PRO A 10 -30.28 -4.70 -11.97
CA PRO A 10 -31.68 -5.14 -11.85
C PRO A 10 -32.65 -4.05 -11.37
N ASN A 11 -32.15 -3.00 -10.71
CA ASN A 11 -32.98 -1.92 -10.15
C ASN A 11 -32.97 -0.64 -11.00
N ALA A 12 -32.46 -0.69 -12.24
CA ALA A 12 -32.42 0.39 -13.24
C ALA A 12 -31.78 1.75 -12.83
N ARG A 13 -31.31 1.90 -11.59
CA ARG A 13 -30.56 3.06 -11.12
C ARG A 13 -29.08 2.91 -11.44
N ILE A 14 -28.76 3.06 -12.72
CA ILE A 14 -27.37 3.23 -13.16
C ILE A 14 -26.91 4.61 -12.66
N PRO A 15 -25.82 4.71 -11.87
CA PRO A 15 -25.29 6.00 -11.48
C PRO A 15 -24.95 6.83 -12.72
N GLU A 16 -25.40 8.09 -12.76
CA GLU A 16 -25.11 9.00 -13.88
C GLU A 16 -23.60 9.26 -14.06
N LYS A 17 -22.83 9.12 -12.97
CA LYS A 17 -21.37 9.23 -12.95
C LYS A 17 -20.79 8.00 -12.30
N LEU A 18 -19.65 7.54 -12.83
CA LEU A 18 -18.90 6.44 -12.23
C LEU A 18 -18.51 6.81 -10.79
N PRO A 19 -18.98 6.07 -9.77
CA PRO A 19 -18.59 6.33 -8.39
C PRO A 19 -17.12 5.98 -8.20
N VAL A 20 -16.48 6.60 -7.20
CA VAL A 20 -15.08 6.30 -6.82
C VAL A 20 -14.75 4.79 -6.85
N GLN A 21 -13.72 4.44 -7.62
CA GLN A 21 -13.25 3.06 -7.82
C GLN A 21 -11.85 2.86 -7.24
N VAL A 22 -11.75 2.70 -5.91
CA VAL A 22 -10.49 2.23 -5.30
C VAL A 22 -10.23 0.78 -5.73
N PRO A 23 -9.06 0.39 -6.25
CA PRO A 23 -8.80 -1.01 -6.63
C PRO A 23 -8.97 -1.98 -5.46
N TYR A 24 -9.62 -3.13 -5.66
CA TYR A 24 -9.93 -4.05 -4.54
C TYR A 24 -8.68 -4.58 -3.82
N ARG A 25 -7.59 -4.86 -4.54
CA ARG A 25 -6.30 -5.26 -3.95
C ARG A 25 -5.71 -4.17 -3.05
N HIS A 26 -5.95 -2.90 -3.40
CA HIS A 26 -5.54 -1.78 -2.57
C HIS A 26 -6.38 -1.71 -1.30
N ILE A 27 -7.71 -1.87 -1.41
CA ILE A 27 -8.61 -1.98 -0.23
C ILE A 27 -8.13 -3.09 0.72
N VAL A 28 -7.81 -4.28 0.20
CA VAL A 28 -7.27 -5.40 0.99
C VAL A 28 -5.96 -5.03 1.72
N THR A 29 -5.13 -4.17 1.12
CA THR A 29 -3.91 -3.66 1.76
C THR A 29 -4.27 -2.66 2.86
N LEU A 30 -5.15 -1.69 2.56
CA LEU A 30 -5.54 -0.62 3.48
C LEU A 30 -6.21 -1.14 4.75
N VAL A 31 -7.08 -2.13 4.66
CA VAL A 31 -7.77 -2.70 5.83
C VAL A 31 -6.86 -3.53 6.75
N GLN A 32 -5.65 -3.87 6.29
CA GLN A 32 -4.62 -4.51 7.11
C GLN A 32 -3.67 -3.49 7.76
N ILE A 33 -3.68 -2.24 7.27
CA ILE A 33 -2.92 -1.11 7.84
C ILE A 33 -3.79 -0.33 8.84
N ALA A 34 -5.02 -0.03 8.46
CA ALA A 34 -5.97 0.75 9.24
C ALA A 34 -6.96 -0.14 10.00
N LYS A 35 -7.24 0.24 11.25
CA LYS A 35 -8.15 -0.51 12.14
C LYS A 35 -9.62 -0.37 11.75
N ASP A 36 -10.01 0.77 11.17
CA ASP A 36 -11.40 1.12 10.92
C ASP A 36 -11.59 1.95 9.63
N TRP A 37 -12.86 2.29 9.35
CA TRP A 37 -13.23 3.16 8.22
C TRP A 37 -12.49 4.49 8.24
N LYS A 38 -12.36 5.14 9.40
CA LYS A 38 -11.72 6.45 9.51
C LYS A 38 -10.26 6.37 9.08
N GLY A 39 -9.52 5.37 9.55
CA GLY A 39 -8.14 5.16 9.14
C GLY A 39 -7.99 4.90 7.63
N VAL A 40 -8.85 4.09 7.04
CA VAL A 40 -8.83 3.85 5.58
C VAL A 40 -9.13 5.14 4.81
N PHE A 41 -10.14 5.90 5.25
CA PHE A 41 -10.52 7.16 4.63
C PHE A 41 -9.38 8.19 4.68
N GLU A 42 -8.74 8.35 5.84
CA GLU A 42 -7.61 9.28 6.01
C GLU A 42 -6.41 8.88 5.14
N ILE A 43 -6.11 7.58 5.00
CA ILE A 43 -5.03 7.14 4.10
C ILE A 43 -5.37 7.50 2.64
N LEU A 44 -6.57 7.17 2.18
CA LEU A 44 -7.01 7.47 0.80
C LEU A 44 -6.99 8.97 0.54
N ARG A 45 -7.46 9.78 1.51
CA ARG A 45 -7.47 11.24 1.42
C ARG A 45 -6.06 11.81 1.38
N ARG A 46 -5.20 11.40 2.30
CA ARG A 46 -3.78 11.83 2.33
C ARG A 46 -3.05 11.47 1.05
N ASN A 47 -3.38 10.32 0.46
CA ASN A 47 -2.82 9.85 -0.80
C ASN A 47 -3.39 10.56 -2.04
N GLY A 48 -4.38 11.46 -1.89
CA GLY A 48 -5.04 12.13 -3.01
C GLY A 48 -5.94 11.23 -3.85
N GLU A 49 -6.30 10.03 -3.35
CA GLU A 49 -7.14 9.07 -4.06
C GLU A 49 -8.63 9.42 -3.95
N ILE A 50 -9.00 10.15 -2.89
CA ILE A 50 -10.33 10.69 -2.65
C ILE A 50 -10.20 12.08 -2.03
N GLU A 51 -11.16 12.97 -2.26
CA GLU A 51 -11.28 14.24 -1.52
C GLU A 51 -12.58 14.29 -0.73
N LYS A 52 -13.70 14.32 -1.45
CA LYS A 52 -15.06 14.27 -0.90
C LYS A 52 -15.78 13.11 -1.57
N LEU A 53 -16.54 12.37 -0.77
CA LEU A 53 -17.42 11.32 -1.26
C LEU A 53 -18.86 11.80 -1.12
N SER A 54 -19.68 11.52 -2.14
CA SER A 54 -21.14 11.54 -1.95
C SER A 54 -21.55 10.45 -0.95
N LYS A 55 -22.75 10.57 -0.36
CA LYS A 55 -23.29 9.53 0.54
C LYS A 55 -23.27 8.14 -0.11
N TYR A 56 -23.61 8.07 -1.40
CA TYR A 56 -23.61 6.83 -2.15
C TYR A 56 -22.21 6.23 -2.30
N GLU A 57 -21.20 7.03 -2.63
CA GLU A 57 -19.81 6.55 -2.76
C GLU A 57 -19.23 6.10 -1.42
N GLU A 58 -19.53 6.85 -0.36
CA GLU A 58 -19.12 6.50 1.00
C GLU A 58 -19.72 5.15 1.42
N GLU A 59 -21.02 4.95 1.21
CA GLU A 59 -21.70 3.69 1.50
C GLU A 59 -21.09 2.53 0.70
N LYS A 60 -20.85 2.73 -0.60
CA LYS A 60 -20.24 1.70 -1.47
C LYS A 60 -18.81 1.37 -1.06
N LEU A 61 -18.00 2.35 -0.70
CA LEU A 61 -16.63 2.10 -0.26
C LEU A 61 -16.61 1.38 1.10
N LYS A 62 -17.48 1.78 2.04
CA LYS A 62 -17.67 1.06 3.33
C LYS A 62 -18.11 -0.38 3.12
N GLU A 63 -19.03 -0.63 2.20
CA GLU A 63 -19.49 -1.98 1.83
C GLU A 63 -18.31 -2.83 1.33
N ARG A 64 -17.47 -2.28 0.44
CA ARG A 64 -16.29 -2.96 -0.10
C ARG A 64 -15.22 -3.23 0.96
N ILE A 65 -15.02 -2.30 1.89
CA ILE A 65 -14.12 -2.48 3.05
C ILE A 65 -14.58 -3.63 3.93
N LYS A 66 -15.88 -3.69 4.28
CA LYS A 66 -16.45 -4.79 5.06
C LYS A 66 -16.27 -6.14 4.35
N LYS A 67 -16.49 -6.18 3.03
CA LYS A 67 -16.25 -7.39 2.22
C LYS A 67 -14.78 -7.80 2.21
N ALA A 68 -13.85 -6.84 2.09
CA ALA A 68 -12.42 -7.12 2.14
C ALA A 68 -11.97 -7.65 3.51
N GLN A 69 -12.48 -7.08 4.61
CA GLN A 69 -12.23 -7.56 5.97
C GLN A 69 -12.78 -8.98 6.18
N TYR A 70 -14.01 -9.24 5.73
CA TYR A 70 -14.61 -10.57 5.80
C TYR A 70 -13.82 -11.58 4.97
N TRP A 71 -13.40 -11.20 3.77
CA TRP A 71 -12.58 -12.04 2.92
C TRP A 71 -11.21 -12.36 3.54
N LEU A 72 -10.54 -11.36 4.12
CA LEU A 72 -9.29 -11.55 4.85
C LEU A 72 -9.42 -12.52 6.01
N LYS A 73 -10.52 -12.44 6.76
CA LYS A 73 -10.77 -13.30 7.91
C LYS A 73 -11.06 -14.75 7.50
N ASN A 74 -11.82 -14.98 6.43
CA ASN A 74 -12.41 -16.30 6.17
C ASN A 74 -11.79 -17.04 4.97
N PHE A 75 -11.18 -16.35 4.01
CA PHE A 75 -10.76 -16.96 2.74
C PHE A 75 -9.36 -16.57 2.28
N ALA A 76 -8.78 -15.49 2.82
CA ALA A 76 -7.47 -15.05 2.35
C ALA A 76 -6.38 -16.07 2.73
N PRO A 77 -5.54 -16.47 1.76
CA PRO A 77 -4.38 -17.30 2.06
C PRO A 77 -3.39 -16.53 2.93
N GLU A 78 -2.66 -17.24 3.79
CA GLU A 78 -1.71 -16.65 4.74
C GLU A 78 -0.68 -15.72 4.08
N GLN A 79 -0.26 -16.04 2.85
CA GLN A 79 0.67 -15.21 2.07
C GLN A 79 0.18 -13.80 1.71
N ILE A 80 -1.13 -13.53 1.80
CA ILE A 80 -1.72 -12.19 1.58
C ILE A 80 -1.85 -11.42 2.90
N LYS A 81 -1.87 -12.15 4.03
CA LYS A 81 -1.95 -11.55 5.35
C LYS A 81 -0.60 -10.97 5.74
N PHE A 82 -0.60 -9.78 6.32
CA PHE A 82 0.60 -9.16 6.85
C PHE A 82 0.27 -8.24 8.01
N GLU A 83 1.32 -7.87 8.75
CA GLU A 83 1.24 -6.90 9.83
C GLU A 83 2.44 -5.96 9.73
N VAL A 84 2.19 -4.65 9.80
CA VAL A 84 3.25 -3.63 9.88
C VAL A 84 3.87 -3.71 11.26
N LYS A 85 5.16 -4.02 11.35
CA LYS A 85 5.84 -4.17 12.63
C LYS A 85 6.11 -2.81 13.25
N GLU A 86 5.78 -2.63 14.52
CA GLU A 86 6.03 -1.39 15.27
C GLU A 86 7.53 -1.15 15.51
N LYS A 87 8.29 -2.22 15.75
CA LYS A 87 9.74 -2.20 15.93
C LYS A 87 10.44 -2.79 14.70
N LEU A 88 11.71 -2.45 14.53
CA LEU A 88 12.57 -3.03 13.49
C LEU A 88 12.63 -4.57 13.65
N PRO A 89 12.14 -5.35 12.67
CA PRO A 89 11.97 -6.79 12.84
C PRO A 89 13.17 -7.63 12.36
N LEU A 90 14.29 -6.99 12.02
CA LEU A 90 15.49 -7.68 11.54
C LEU A 90 16.77 -7.08 12.11
N LYS A 91 17.83 -7.89 12.14
CA LYS A 91 19.20 -7.40 12.27
C LYS A 91 19.68 -6.95 10.89
N VAL A 92 20.06 -5.70 10.75
CA VAL A 92 20.43 -5.11 9.46
C VAL A 92 21.87 -5.47 9.12
N SER A 93 22.07 -6.09 7.96
CA SER A 93 23.41 -6.37 7.43
C SER A 93 24.05 -5.11 6.83
N ARG A 94 25.37 -5.11 6.63
CA ARG A 94 26.08 -4.01 5.96
C ARG A 94 25.54 -3.73 4.55
N GLU A 95 25.16 -4.77 3.82
CA GLU A 95 24.55 -4.65 2.49
C GLU A 95 23.19 -3.94 2.56
N GLN A 96 22.31 -4.39 3.47
CA GLN A 96 21.00 -3.77 3.67
C GLN A 96 21.10 -2.32 4.12
N LYS A 97 22.02 -2.02 5.05
CA LYS A 97 22.25 -0.65 5.53
C LYS A 97 22.61 0.30 4.39
N ARG A 98 23.55 -0.09 3.51
CA ARG A 98 23.91 0.68 2.32
C ARG A 98 22.71 0.89 1.39
N PHE A 99 21.92 -0.15 1.14
CA PHE A 99 20.70 -0.04 0.34
C PHE A 99 19.69 0.94 0.96
N PHE A 100 19.48 0.88 2.28
CA PHE A 100 18.56 1.79 2.97
C PHE A 100 19.05 3.23 3.00
N GLU A 101 20.35 3.49 3.13
CA GLU A 101 20.94 4.82 3.01
C GLU A 101 20.67 5.43 1.63
N MET A 102 20.92 4.65 0.56
CA MET A 102 20.63 5.07 -0.81
C MET A 102 19.14 5.31 -1.03
N LEU A 103 18.29 4.40 -0.57
CA LEU A 103 16.84 4.50 -0.72
C LEU A 103 16.29 5.73 0.03
N LYS A 104 16.74 5.98 1.26
CA LYS A 104 16.36 7.17 2.04
C LYS A 104 16.73 8.46 1.31
N LYS A 105 17.97 8.53 0.80
CA LYS A 105 18.47 9.70 0.05
C LYS A 105 17.61 9.97 -1.19
N GLU A 106 17.28 8.94 -1.95
CA GLU A 106 16.47 9.06 -3.16
C GLU A 106 15.02 9.45 -2.88
N LEU A 107 14.39 8.84 -1.87
CA LEU A 107 13.02 9.18 -1.49
C LEU A 107 12.90 10.61 -0.93
N ALA A 108 13.94 11.10 -0.26
CA ALA A 108 13.95 12.46 0.30
C ALA A 108 13.79 13.54 -0.78
N ARG A 109 14.33 13.32 -1.99
CA ARG A 109 14.33 14.31 -3.08
C ARG A 109 13.21 14.15 -4.10
N LYS A 110 12.39 13.10 -3.98
CA LYS A 110 11.35 12.77 -4.96
C LYS A 110 9.94 13.08 -4.43
N GLN A 111 9.01 13.22 -5.36
CA GLN A 111 7.59 13.34 -5.03
C GLN A 111 7.09 12.06 -4.36
N TRP A 112 6.23 12.23 -3.35
CA TRP A 112 5.69 11.12 -2.59
C TRP A 112 4.43 10.58 -3.25
N ASN A 113 4.59 9.69 -4.23
CA ASN A 113 3.49 8.96 -4.84
C ASN A 113 3.89 7.49 -5.13
N ALA A 114 2.90 6.61 -5.25
CA ALA A 114 3.12 5.17 -5.33
C ALA A 114 4.02 4.72 -6.51
N GLU A 115 3.88 5.36 -7.66
CA GLU A 115 4.62 5.02 -8.89
C GLU A 115 6.08 5.45 -8.78
N VAL A 116 6.32 6.69 -8.34
CA VAL A 116 7.67 7.24 -8.11
C VAL A 116 8.39 6.45 -7.03
N ILE A 117 7.71 6.08 -5.93
CA ILE A 117 8.28 5.23 -4.89
C ILE A 117 8.69 3.88 -5.48
N HIS A 118 7.81 3.23 -6.25
CA HIS A 118 8.12 1.94 -6.87
C HIS A 118 9.32 2.02 -7.82
N ALA A 119 9.35 3.02 -8.69
CA ALA A 119 10.46 3.29 -9.61
C ALA A 119 11.77 3.56 -8.84
N THR A 120 11.70 4.31 -7.75
CA THR A 120 12.87 4.62 -6.91
C THR A 120 13.49 3.36 -6.31
N VAL A 121 12.69 2.40 -5.86
CA VAL A 121 13.22 1.11 -5.38
C VAL A 121 13.97 0.37 -6.49
N HIS A 122 13.46 0.38 -7.72
CA HIS A 122 14.16 -0.21 -8.88
C HIS A 122 15.45 0.54 -9.24
N GLU A 123 15.44 1.86 -9.24
CA GLU A 123 16.63 2.68 -9.54
C GLU A 123 17.74 2.47 -8.52
N VAL A 124 17.40 2.41 -7.23
CA VAL A 124 18.35 2.12 -6.15
C VAL A 124 18.87 0.70 -6.29
N ALA A 125 18.00 -0.27 -6.61
CA ALA A 125 18.42 -1.64 -6.85
C ALA A 125 19.47 -1.72 -7.98
N LYS A 126 19.22 -1.03 -9.10
CA LYS A 126 20.17 -0.94 -10.22
C LYS A 126 21.49 -0.28 -9.82
N SER A 127 21.42 0.82 -9.06
CA SER A 127 22.61 1.55 -8.60
C SER A 127 23.45 0.74 -7.60
N ALA A 128 22.83 -0.17 -6.86
CA ALA A 128 23.46 -1.08 -5.92
C ALA A 128 23.90 -2.42 -6.56
N ASP A 129 23.79 -2.55 -7.89
CA ASP A 129 24.04 -3.79 -8.64
C ASP A 129 23.30 -5.00 -8.05
N MET A 130 22.03 -4.80 -7.68
CA MET A 130 21.21 -5.82 -7.03
C MET A 130 19.94 -6.14 -7.85
N PRO A 131 19.46 -7.39 -7.83
CA PRO A 131 18.18 -7.73 -8.43
C PRO A 131 17.03 -6.96 -7.78
N ALA A 132 16.11 -6.42 -8.58
CA ALA A 132 14.94 -5.70 -8.07
C ALA A 132 14.12 -6.54 -7.06
N SER A 133 14.01 -7.85 -7.29
CA SER A 133 13.36 -8.77 -6.35
C SER A 133 14.00 -8.76 -4.97
N LYS A 134 15.33 -8.65 -4.87
CA LYS A 134 16.08 -8.56 -3.62
C LYS A 134 15.85 -7.21 -2.93
N ALA A 135 15.83 -6.11 -3.69
CA ALA A 135 15.50 -4.78 -3.16
C ALA A 135 14.09 -4.71 -2.55
N PHE A 136 13.07 -5.24 -3.25
CA PHE A 136 11.72 -5.30 -2.69
C PHE A 136 11.64 -6.22 -1.47
N GLN A 137 12.37 -7.34 -1.45
CA GLN A 137 12.48 -8.19 -0.27
C GLN A 137 13.03 -7.42 0.94
N TYR A 138 14.06 -6.59 0.75
CA TYR A 138 14.60 -5.76 1.83
C TYR A 138 13.57 -4.77 2.38
N VAL A 139 12.79 -4.15 1.51
CA VAL A 139 11.70 -3.26 1.94
C VAL A 139 10.62 -4.01 2.72
N TYR A 140 10.20 -5.19 2.26
CA TYR A 140 9.21 -5.99 3.01
C TYR A 140 9.77 -6.50 4.34
N GLN A 141 11.03 -6.92 4.38
CA GLN A 141 11.66 -7.34 5.63
C GLN A 141 11.72 -6.19 6.62
N LEU A 142 12.09 -4.99 6.17
CA LEU A 142 12.17 -3.77 6.98
C LEU A 142 10.84 -3.41 7.66
N ILE A 143 9.73 -3.56 6.94
CA ILE A 143 8.41 -3.08 7.38
C ILE A 143 7.58 -4.19 8.03
N LEU A 144 7.62 -5.39 7.46
CA LEU A 144 6.74 -6.52 7.79
C LEU A 144 7.45 -7.68 8.49
N GLY A 145 8.78 -7.77 8.38
CA GLY A 145 9.54 -8.94 8.85
C GLY A 145 9.41 -10.17 7.95
N GLN A 146 8.85 -10.02 6.74
CA GLN A 146 8.64 -11.10 5.77
C GLN A 146 9.22 -10.74 4.40
N LYS A 147 9.49 -11.74 3.55
CA LYS A 147 10.13 -11.55 2.23
C LYS A 147 9.17 -11.09 1.13
N LYS A 148 7.85 -11.17 1.35
CA LYS A 148 6.83 -10.85 0.35
C LYS A 148 5.76 -9.97 0.98
N GLY A 149 5.05 -9.21 0.16
CA GLY A 149 4.00 -8.33 0.63
C GLY A 149 3.13 -7.80 -0.50
N PRO A 150 2.20 -6.88 -0.18
CA PRO A 150 1.39 -6.18 -1.17
C PRO A 150 2.27 -5.35 -2.10
N ARG A 151 1.71 -4.83 -3.21
CA ARG A 151 2.47 -4.03 -4.19
C ARG A 151 3.21 -2.86 -3.51
N ALA A 152 4.55 -2.97 -3.43
CA ALA A 152 5.41 -2.11 -2.62
C ALA A 152 5.15 -0.61 -2.77
N GLY A 153 5.01 -0.09 -4.00
CA GLY A 153 4.79 1.35 -4.21
C GLY A 153 3.56 1.88 -3.48
N TYR A 154 2.40 1.24 -3.70
CA TYR A 154 1.15 1.60 -3.03
C TYR A 154 1.18 1.33 -1.53
N PHE A 155 1.85 0.25 -1.13
CA PHE A 155 2.00 -0.09 0.28
C PHE A 155 2.81 0.96 1.05
N ILE A 156 4.00 1.30 0.57
CA ILE A 156 4.87 2.34 1.15
C ILE A 156 4.14 3.70 1.14
N HIS A 157 3.46 4.03 0.04
CA HIS A 157 2.64 5.24 -0.06
C HIS A 157 1.57 5.29 1.05
N SER A 158 0.87 4.18 1.27
CA SER A 158 -0.19 4.03 2.29
C SER A 158 0.31 4.11 3.73
N LEU A 159 1.58 3.82 3.98
CA LEU A 159 2.18 4.00 5.30
C LEU A 159 2.55 5.46 5.58
N GLY A 160 2.75 6.25 4.53
CA GLY A 160 3.10 7.66 4.62
C GLY A 160 4.60 7.90 4.75
N ARG A 161 5.01 9.11 4.34
CA ARG A 161 6.42 9.50 4.24
C ARG A 161 7.14 9.44 5.58
N GLU A 162 6.54 10.02 6.62
CA GLU A 162 7.14 10.11 7.95
C GLU A 162 7.48 8.73 8.53
N PHE A 163 6.53 7.79 8.47
CA PHE A 163 6.74 6.42 8.94
C PHE A 163 7.91 5.75 8.23
N ILE A 164 7.96 5.85 6.90
CA ILE A 164 8.99 5.19 6.09
C ILE A 164 10.37 5.79 6.33
N MET A 165 10.46 7.12 6.37
CA MET A 165 11.73 7.80 6.63
C MET A 165 12.28 7.45 8.03
N LYS A 166 11.41 7.43 9.05
CA LYS A 166 11.77 7.02 10.40
C LYS A 166 12.24 5.56 10.46
N ARG A 167 11.51 4.64 9.81
CA ARG A 167 11.88 3.22 9.78
C ARG A 167 13.21 2.99 9.04
N LEU A 168 13.50 3.77 8.00
CA LEU A 168 14.81 3.74 7.34
C LEU A 168 15.91 4.21 8.29
N ASP A 169 15.67 5.25 9.08
CA ASP A 169 16.63 5.73 10.10
C ASP A 169 16.91 4.68 11.18
N GLU A 170 15.87 4.07 11.74
CA GLU A 170 16.02 2.97 12.70
C GLU A 170 16.91 1.85 12.16
N ALA A 171 16.79 1.52 10.87
CA ALA A 171 17.59 0.47 10.23
C ALA A 171 19.02 0.90 9.88
N ILE A 172 19.25 2.19 9.64
CA ILE A 172 20.59 2.74 9.39
C ILE A 172 21.34 2.88 10.71
N GLU A 173 20.67 3.17 11.81
CA GLU A 173 21.30 3.38 13.12
C GLU A 173 21.52 2.09 13.93
N SER A 174 20.79 1.01 13.63
CA SER A 174 20.96 -0.32 14.25
C SER A 174 22.30 -0.98 13.94
#